data_AF-A0A401NI96-F1
#
_entry.id   AF-A0A401NI96-F1
#
_cell.length_a   1.000
_cell.length_b   1.000
_cell.length_c   1.000
_cell.angle_alpha   90.00
_cell.angle_beta   90.00
_cell.angle_gamma   90.00
#
_symmetry.space_group_name_H-M   'P 1'
#
loop_
_entity.id
_entity.type
_entity.pdbx_description
1 polymer ?
#
loop_
_entity_poly.entity_id
_entity_poly.type
_entity_poly.pdbx_seq_one_letter_code
_entity_poly.pdbx_strand_id
1 'polypeptide(L)'
;MWGKAWEGSILPVISMLDTDRPIFQPFPSEMIFQNYEPRETYEVPLILRNHDQVPRMIKVIQEDSPYFRIICPNDVGRKVAPGMTTTFKLVFVPEENKDYIHELICVTEREKFLVPVKAIGARAILDFPDCINFSVCPVKHNTQKTLLVRNIGKRETTFALQTKKPFFVEPISGYVDIGESFQVTVEFIPQRIGDHFEDLILHLDTG
;
A
#
# COMPACT_ATOMS: atom_id res chain seq x y z
N MET A 1 19.16 -43.38 57.82
CA MET A 1 17.81 -42.82 58.05
C MET A 1 17.92 -41.30 57.87
N TRP A 2 17.22 -40.79 56.86
CA TRP A 2 16.87 -39.38 56.57
C TRP A 2 18.00 -38.41 56.15
N GLY A 3 18.20 -38.31 54.84
CA GLY A 3 18.81 -37.15 54.20
C GLY A 3 17.83 -35.97 54.20
N LYS A 4 18.33 -34.77 54.52
CA LYS A 4 17.55 -33.53 54.43
C LYS A 4 17.53 -33.09 52.96
N ALA A 5 16.35 -33.14 52.36
CA ALA A 5 16.07 -32.52 51.08
C ALA A 5 16.25 -30.99 51.21
N TRP A 6 17.00 -30.41 50.27
CA TRP A 6 17.03 -28.97 50.06
C TRP A 6 15.76 -28.61 49.28
N GLU A 7 14.83 -27.93 49.95
CA GLU A 7 13.62 -27.39 49.32
C GLU A 7 14.00 -26.06 48.66
N GLY A 8 14.49 -26.15 47.43
CA GLY A 8 14.73 -24.99 46.58
C GLY A 8 13.39 -24.40 46.17
N SER A 9 12.95 -23.39 46.91
CA SER A 9 11.83 -22.53 46.52
C SER A 9 12.11 -21.91 45.14
N ILE A 10 11.42 -22.38 44.11
CA ILE A 10 11.42 -21.77 42.79
C ILE A 10 10.67 -20.45 42.93
N LEU A 11 11.40 -19.36 43.11
CA LEU A 11 10.83 -18.02 42.97
C LEU A 11 10.28 -17.90 41.54
N PRO A 12 9.04 -17.42 41.33
CA PRO A 12 8.57 -17.15 39.99
C PRO A 12 9.52 -16.13 39.35
N VAL A 13 10.09 -16.46 38.18
CA VAL A 13 10.88 -15.51 37.40
C VAL A 13 9.91 -14.43 36.91
N ILE A 14 9.94 -13.28 37.58
CA ILE A 14 9.15 -12.12 37.21
C ILE A 14 9.86 -11.46 36.04
N SER A 15 9.14 -11.24 34.94
CA SER A 15 9.63 -10.47 33.80
C SER A 15 10.09 -9.09 34.27
N MET A 16 11.39 -8.82 34.12
CA MET A 16 12.09 -7.60 34.54
C MET A 16 12.18 -6.56 33.42
N LEU A 17 11.49 -6.78 32.29
CA LEU A 17 11.44 -5.76 31.25
C LEU A 17 10.68 -4.55 31.81
N ASP A 18 11.31 -3.37 31.71
CA ASP A 18 10.66 -2.08 31.92
C ASP A 18 9.32 -2.06 31.17
N THR A 19 8.29 -1.50 31.80
CA THR A 19 6.90 -1.43 31.30
C THR A 19 6.76 -0.85 29.88
N ASP A 20 7.83 -0.29 29.33
CA ASP A 20 7.87 0.44 28.05
C ASP A 20 8.49 -0.35 26.87
N ARG A 21 8.92 -1.61 27.08
CA ARG A 21 9.46 -2.45 25.98
C ARG A 21 8.45 -3.51 25.52
N PRO A 22 8.19 -3.64 24.20
CA PRO A 22 7.28 -4.65 23.67
C PRO A 22 7.83 -6.06 23.94
N ILE A 23 6.96 -6.94 24.41
CA ILE A 23 7.28 -8.32 24.78
C ILE A 23 7.52 -9.16 23.53
N PHE A 24 6.66 -8.95 22.53
CA PHE A 24 6.80 -9.56 21.22
C PHE A 24 7.15 -8.53 20.16
N GLN A 25 8.15 -8.85 19.34
CA GLN A 25 8.46 -8.08 18.15
C GLN A 25 7.88 -8.80 16.91
N PRO A 26 6.95 -8.17 16.17
CA PRO A 26 6.48 -8.70 14.90
C PRO A 26 7.52 -8.47 13.80
N PHE A 27 7.73 -9.47 12.97
CA PHE A 27 8.50 -9.41 11.74
C PHE A 27 7.71 -10.05 10.60
N PRO A 28 7.29 -9.28 9.58
CA PRO A 28 7.44 -7.83 9.47
C PRO A 28 6.55 -7.06 10.46
N SER A 29 6.87 -5.78 10.72
CA SER A 29 6.05 -4.89 11.57
C SER A 29 4.84 -4.30 10.86
N GLU A 30 4.84 -4.32 9.53
CA GLU A 30 3.72 -3.98 8.65
C GLU A 30 3.73 -4.98 7.48
N MET A 31 2.56 -5.44 7.07
CA MET A 31 2.41 -6.33 5.93
C MET A 31 1.95 -5.56 4.71
N ILE A 32 2.76 -5.58 3.65
CA ILE A 32 2.46 -4.88 2.40
C ILE A 32 2.34 -5.88 1.26
N PHE A 33 1.18 -5.89 0.59
CA PHE A 33 0.96 -6.58 -0.67
C PHE A 33 0.95 -5.55 -1.80
N GLN A 34 1.78 -5.76 -2.82
CA GLN A 34 1.90 -4.90 -3.99
C GLN A 34 1.97 -5.78 -5.24
N ASN A 35 1.51 -5.25 -6.37
CA ASN A 35 1.51 -5.95 -7.66
C ASN A 35 0.83 -7.33 -7.58
N TYR A 36 -0.27 -7.39 -6.82
CA TYR A 36 -1.08 -8.60 -6.74
C TYR A 36 -2.06 -8.63 -7.91
N GLU A 37 -2.47 -9.84 -8.30
CA GLU A 37 -3.49 -10.09 -9.31
C GLU A 37 -4.80 -10.53 -8.64
N PRO A 38 -5.96 -10.10 -9.14
CA PRO A 38 -7.25 -10.53 -8.63
C PRO A 38 -7.40 -12.06 -8.67
N ARG A 39 -8.02 -12.61 -7.61
CA ARG A 39 -8.35 -14.04 -7.42
C ARG A 39 -7.16 -14.97 -7.27
N GLU A 40 -5.95 -14.43 -7.17
CA GLU A 40 -4.77 -15.20 -6.75
C GLU A 40 -4.67 -15.25 -5.22
N THR A 41 -3.93 -16.23 -4.71
CA THR A 41 -3.72 -16.40 -3.27
C THR A 41 -2.29 -16.07 -2.90
N TYR A 42 -2.12 -15.15 -1.95
CA TYR A 42 -0.82 -14.72 -1.44
C TYR A 42 -0.67 -15.11 0.03
N GLU A 43 0.46 -15.70 0.39
CA GLU A 43 0.77 -16.07 1.78
C GLU A 43 2.00 -15.29 2.27
N VAL A 44 1.85 -14.61 3.41
CA VAL A 44 2.95 -13.89 4.08
C VAL A 44 3.09 -14.37 5.52
N PRO A 45 4.29 -14.79 5.95
CA PRO A 45 4.51 -15.19 7.33
C PRO A 45 4.62 -13.96 8.25
N LEU A 46 3.83 -13.95 9.33
CA LEU A 46 4.02 -13.11 10.50
C LEU A 46 4.85 -13.88 11.53
N ILE A 47 6.10 -13.47 11.74
CA ILE A 47 6.97 -14.06 12.75
C ILE A 47 6.91 -13.20 14.01
N LEU A 48 6.56 -13.81 15.13
CA LEU A 48 6.47 -13.14 16.43
C LEU A 48 7.52 -13.74 17.35
N ARG A 49 8.52 -12.92 17.72
CA ARG A 49 9.62 -13.34 18.60
C ARG A 49 9.36 -12.91 20.03
N ASN A 50 9.47 -13.84 20.98
CA ASN A 50 9.41 -13.53 22.40
C ASN A 50 10.77 -12.97 22.87
N HIS A 51 10.82 -11.68 23.23
CA HIS A 51 12.00 -11.02 23.78
C HIS A 51 11.99 -10.98 25.32
N ASP A 52 10.95 -11.49 25.97
CA ASP A 52 10.87 -11.62 27.42
C ASP A 52 11.74 -12.78 27.92
N GLN A 53 12.16 -12.70 29.17
CA GLN A 53 12.90 -13.77 29.86
C GLN A 53 11.97 -14.88 30.38
N VAL A 54 10.66 -14.76 30.14
CA VAL A 54 9.62 -15.68 30.57
C VAL A 54 8.87 -16.24 29.35
N PRO A 55 8.48 -17.53 29.35
CA PRO A 55 7.59 -18.05 28.31
C PRO A 55 6.23 -17.33 28.28
N ARG A 56 5.81 -16.84 27.12
CA ARG A 56 4.59 -16.05 26.95
C ARG A 56 3.67 -16.61 25.87
N MET A 57 2.37 -16.54 26.12
CA MET A 57 1.36 -16.88 25.12
C MET A 57 1.04 -15.64 24.27
N ILE A 58 0.91 -15.84 22.95
CA ILE A 58 0.47 -14.82 22.01
C ILE A 58 -0.67 -15.38 21.16
N LYS A 59 -1.71 -14.56 20.98
CA LYS A 59 -2.84 -14.84 20.10
C LYS A 59 -2.94 -13.73 19.07
N VAL A 60 -2.99 -14.09 17.80
CA VAL A 60 -3.30 -13.14 16.73
C VAL A 60 -4.79 -13.24 16.43
N ILE A 61 -5.49 -12.12 16.48
CA ILE A 61 -6.89 -11.99 16.06
C ILE A 61 -6.96 -11.01 14.89
N GLN A 62 -7.98 -11.17 14.06
CA GLN A 62 -8.27 -10.30 12.94
C GLN A 62 -9.77 -10.03 12.93
N GLU A 63 -10.20 -8.95 12.29
CA GLU A 63 -11.62 -8.76 11.96
C GLU A 63 -12.04 -9.72 10.84
N ASP A 64 -13.32 -10.07 10.80
CA ASP A 64 -13.84 -10.92 9.73
C ASP A 64 -13.71 -10.18 8.40
N SER A 65 -12.93 -10.76 7.48
CA SER A 65 -12.68 -10.21 6.16
C SER A 65 -12.84 -11.33 5.11
N PRO A 66 -13.49 -11.06 3.97
CA PRO A 66 -13.54 -12.03 2.88
C PRO A 66 -12.18 -12.17 2.17
N TYR A 67 -11.30 -11.17 2.31
CA TYR A 67 -10.02 -11.08 1.61
C TYR A 67 -8.84 -11.60 2.43
N PHE A 68 -8.88 -11.41 3.75
CA PHE A 68 -7.78 -11.73 4.65
C PHE A 68 -8.14 -12.87 5.60
N ARG A 69 -7.26 -13.87 5.67
CA ARG A 69 -7.41 -15.00 6.58
C ARG A 69 -6.08 -15.33 7.25
N ILE A 70 -6.06 -15.28 8.57
CA ILE A 70 -4.93 -15.75 9.37
C ILE A 70 -5.00 -17.28 9.57
N ILE A 71 -3.94 -17.97 9.21
CA ILE A 71 -3.70 -19.38 9.55
C ILE A 71 -2.78 -19.41 10.76
N CYS A 72 -3.31 -19.94 11.85
CA CYS A 72 -2.56 -20.12 13.08
C CYS A 72 -1.73 -21.41 13.03
N PRO A 73 -0.53 -21.44 13.63
CA PRO A 73 0.30 -22.64 13.69
C PRO A 73 -0.40 -23.73 14.53
N ASN A 74 -0.12 -25.01 14.29
CA ASN A 74 -0.75 -26.13 15.04
C ASN A 74 -0.57 -26.04 16.58
N ASP A 75 0.40 -25.25 17.04
CA ASP A 75 0.71 -24.98 18.45
C ASP A 75 -0.04 -23.78 19.06
N VAL A 76 -1.20 -23.38 18.50
CA VAL A 76 -1.99 -22.23 19.01
C VAL A 76 -2.24 -22.37 20.50
N GLY A 77 -1.92 -21.31 21.26
CA GLY A 77 -2.15 -21.25 22.70
C GLY A 77 -1.03 -21.85 23.56
N ARG A 78 0.06 -22.35 22.96
CA ARG A 78 1.28 -22.70 23.71
C ARG A 78 2.10 -21.45 24.04
N LYS A 79 2.80 -21.50 25.18
CA LYS A 79 3.74 -20.45 25.57
C LYS A 79 4.99 -20.54 24.70
N VAL A 80 5.35 -19.44 24.05
CA VAL A 80 6.59 -19.28 23.30
C VAL A 80 7.71 -19.05 24.30
N ALA A 81 8.72 -19.92 24.32
CA ALA A 81 9.86 -19.78 25.22
C ALA A 81 10.68 -18.51 24.92
N PRO A 82 11.44 -17.99 25.90
CA PRO A 82 12.35 -16.85 25.71
C PRO A 82 13.27 -17.04 24.51
N GLY A 83 13.33 -16.03 23.63
CA GLY A 83 14.17 -16.05 22.44
C GLY A 83 13.62 -16.83 21.25
N MET A 84 12.56 -17.64 21.43
CA MET A 84 11.91 -18.41 20.36
C MET A 84 10.90 -17.58 19.58
N THR A 85 10.54 -18.08 18.40
CA THR A 85 9.58 -17.46 17.48
C THR A 85 8.36 -18.36 17.26
N THR A 86 7.21 -17.75 17.06
CA THR A 86 6.02 -18.41 16.50
C THR A 86 5.67 -17.75 15.17
N THR A 87 5.19 -18.54 14.21
CA THR A 87 4.87 -18.06 12.86
C THR A 87 3.40 -18.24 12.59
N PHE A 88 2.70 -17.15 12.31
CA PHE A 88 1.35 -17.15 11.75
C PHE A 88 1.46 -16.90 10.25
N LYS A 89 0.53 -17.40 9.45
CA LYS A 89 0.50 -17.11 8.01
C LYS A 89 -0.72 -16.28 7.69
N LEU A 90 -0.52 -15.07 7.18
CA LEU A 90 -1.61 -14.29 6.62
C LEU A 90 -1.82 -14.71 5.17
N VAL A 91 -3.03 -15.14 4.86
CA VAL A 91 -3.49 -15.45 3.51
C VAL A 91 -4.32 -14.27 3.01
N PHE A 92 -3.99 -13.76 1.83
CA PHE A 92 -4.69 -12.70 1.15
C PHE A 92 -5.20 -13.20 -0.20
N VAL A 93 -6.51 -13.04 -0.45
CA VAL A 93 -7.18 -13.37 -1.70
C VAL A 93 -7.96 -12.15 -2.18
N PRO A 94 -7.36 -11.26 -2.99
CA PRO A 94 -8.05 -10.10 -3.56
C PRO A 94 -9.14 -10.54 -4.53
N GLU A 95 -10.29 -9.86 -4.53
CA GLU A 95 -11.32 -10.05 -5.57
C GLU A 95 -11.08 -9.12 -6.77
N GLU A 96 -10.52 -7.94 -6.52
CA GLU A 96 -10.35 -6.85 -7.47
C GLU A 96 -9.02 -6.15 -7.23
N ASN A 97 -8.59 -5.34 -8.20
CA ASN A 97 -7.35 -4.57 -8.11
C ASN A 97 -7.60 -3.18 -7.50
N LYS A 98 -7.68 -3.11 -6.17
CA LYS A 98 -7.95 -1.89 -5.37
C LYS A 98 -7.16 -1.83 -4.07
N ASP A 99 -7.23 -0.73 -3.35
CA ASP A 99 -6.55 -0.67 -2.06
C ASP A 99 -7.36 -1.44 -1.00
N TYR A 100 -6.69 -2.33 -0.27
CA TYR A 100 -7.25 -3.03 0.87
C TYR A 100 -6.47 -2.65 2.12
N ILE A 101 -7.19 -2.28 3.18
CA ILE A 101 -6.62 -1.97 4.50
C ILE A 101 -7.21 -2.95 5.49
N HIS A 102 -6.34 -3.55 6.29
CA HIS A 102 -6.73 -4.47 7.34
C HIS A 102 -5.73 -4.42 8.49
N GLU A 103 -6.08 -4.95 9.65
CA GLU A 103 -5.24 -4.91 10.83
C GLU A 103 -5.28 -6.25 11.56
N LEU A 104 -4.10 -6.73 11.95
CA LEU A 104 -3.97 -7.89 12.83
C LEU A 104 -3.70 -7.40 14.25
N ILE A 105 -4.49 -7.87 15.21
CA ILE A 105 -4.34 -7.54 16.62
C ILE A 105 -3.60 -8.69 17.30
N CYS A 106 -2.38 -8.42 17.75
CA CYS A 106 -1.59 -9.34 18.53
C CYS A 106 -1.89 -9.12 20.03
N VAL A 107 -2.42 -10.14 20.68
CA VAL A 107 -2.81 -10.13 22.09
C VAL A 107 -1.90 -11.03 22.89
N THR A 108 -1.25 -10.47 23.91
CA THR A 108 -0.47 -11.20 24.91
C THR A 108 -1.15 -11.06 26.29
N GLU A 109 -0.55 -11.66 27.32
CA GLU A 109 -1.04 -11.55 28.71
C GLU A 109 -0.91 -10.12 29.28
N ARG A 110 -0.05 -9.27 28.71
CA ARG A 110 0.28 -7.94 29.24
C ARG A 110 -0.03 -6.79 28.29
N GLU A 111 0.03 -7.04 26.99
CA GLU A 111 -0.10 -6.00 25.96
C GLU A 111 -0.96 -6.46 24.78
N LYS A 112 -1.49 -5.47 24.06
CA LYS A 112 -2.07 -5.62 22.74
C LYS A 112 -1.39 -4.63 21.80
N PHE A 113 -1.01 -5.09 20.62
CA PHE A 113 -0.44 -4.24 19.58
C PHE A 113 -1.00 -4.62 18.21
N LEU A 114 -0.90 -3.68 17.27
CA LEU A 114 -1.43 -3.83 15.91
C LEU A 114 -0.29 -4.11 14.94
N VAL A 115 -0.55 -4.99 13.97
CA VAL A 115 0.27 -5.17 12.78
C VAL A 115 -0.61 -4.79 11.59
N PRO A 116 -0.40 -3.59 11.01
CA PRO A 116 -1.19 -3.14 9.87
C PRO A 116 -0.89 -4.00 8.64
N VAL A 117 -1.94 -4.20 7.84
CA VAL A 117 -1.91 -4.92 6.58
C VAL A 117 -2.45 -3.99 5.50
N LYS A 118 -1.65 -3.76 4.46
CA LYS A 118 -2.02 -2.92 3.33
C LYS A 118 -1.80 -3.70 2.04
N ALA A 119 -2.83 -3.83 1.23
CA ALA A 119 -2.68 -4.23 -0.16
C ALA A 119 -2.87 -2.98 -1.03
N ILE A 120 -1.86 -2.66 -1.83
CA ILE A 120 -1.85 -1.50 -2.71
C ILE A 120 -2.18 -2.01 -4.11
N GLY A 121 -3.32 -1.57 -4.62
CA GLY A 121 -3.75 -1.89 -5.98
C GLY A 121 -2.83 -1.24 -7.02
N ALA A 122 -2.81 -1.82 -8.21
CA ALA A 122 -2.17 -1.22 -9.36
C ALA A 122 -2.75 0.18 -9.62
N ARG A 123 -1.87 1.09 -10.00
CA ARG A 123 -2.22 2.48 -10.29
C ARG A 123 -1.94 2.78 -11.76
N ALA A 124 -2.80 3.61 -12.33
CA ALA A 124 -2.52 4.24 -13.62
C ALA A 124 -1.58 5.42 -13.39
N ILE A 125 -0.65 5.62 -14.32
CA ILE A 125 0.30 6.72 -14.28
C ILE A 125 0.40 7.24 -15.70
N LEU A 126 -0.04 8.47 -15.93
CA LEU A 126 0.05 9.09 -17.25
C LEU A 126 1.30 9.96 -17.33
N ASP A 127 2.17 9.61 -18.27
CA ASP A 127 3.29 10.42 -18.71
C ASP A 127 2.78 11.41 -19.77
N PHE A 128 2.88 12.69 -19.43
CA PHE A 128 2.44 13.81 -20.25
C PHE A 128 3.33 15.03 -19.93
N PRO A 129 3.75 15.84 -20.93
CA PRO A 129 4.70 16.91 -20.71
C PRO A 129 4.18 18.00 -19.77
N ASP A 130 5.03 18.41 -18.82
CA ASP A 130 4.73 19.48 -17.84
C ASP A 130 4.62 20.88 -18.46
N CYS A 131 5.23 21.09 -19.63
CA CYS A 131 5.22 22.39 -20.31
C CYS A 131 5.12 22.24 -21.84
N ILE A 132 4.26 23.06 -22.46
CA ILE A 132 4.04 23.06 -23.90
C ILE A 132 4.32 24.47 -24.42
N ASN A 133 5.42 24.63 -25.19
CA ASN A 133 5.79 25.91 -25.74
C ASN A 133 5.48 25.98 -27.24
N PHE A 134 4.60 26.89 -27.66
CA PHE A 134 4.24 27.09 -29.08
C PHE A 134 5.23 27.98 -29.86
N SER A 135 6.19 28.62 -29.17
CA SER A 135 7.13 29.58 -29.73
C SER A 135 6.44 30.79 -30.37
N VAL A 136 7.03 31.39 -31.42
CA VAL A 136 6.48 32.57 -32.08
C VAL A 136 5.35 32.16 -33.01
N CYS A 137 4.12 32.61 -32.70
CA CYS A 137 2.92 32.30 -33.47
C CYS A 137 2.26 33.58 -34.02
N PRO A 138 1.71 33.54 -35.25
CA PRO A 138 0.98 34.66 -35.82
C PRO A 138 -0.38 34.89 -35.14
N VAL A 139 -0.75 36.15 -34.94
CA VAL A 139 -2.05 36.55 -34.40
C VAL A 139 -3.18 36.19 -35.37
N LYS A 140 -4.31 35.69 -34.85
CA LYS A 140 -5.50 35.20 -35.57
C LYS A 140 -5.29 33.96 -36.44
N HIS A 141 -4.15 33.28 -36.31
CA HIS A 141 -3.90 32.00 -36.96
C HIS A 141 -3.85 30.89 -35.92
N ASN A 142 -4.23 29.67 -36.31
CA ASN A 142 -4.06 28.52 -35.45
C ASN A 142 -2.61 28.04 -35.50
N THR A 143 -2.10 27.60 -34.37
CA THR A 143 -0.87 26.79 -34.29
C THR A 143 -1.19 25.59 -33.44
N GLN A 144 -0.86 24.39 -33.91
CA GLN A 144 -1.19 23.15 -33.25
C GLN A 144 0.08 22.37 -32.88
N LYS A 145 0.01 21.66 -31.75
CA LYS A 145 1.02 20.69 -31.33
C LYS A 145 0.36 19.40 -30.90
N THR A 146 0.83 18.31 -31.47
CA THR A 146 0.39 16.97 -31.13
C THR A 146 1.31 16.40 -30.05
N LEU A 147 0.70 15.87 -29.00
CA LEU A 147 1.35 15.30 -27.84
C LEU A 147 0.82 13.88 -27.61
N LEU A 148 1.58 13.08 -26.87
CA LEU A 148 1.20 11.73 -26.48
C LEU A 148 0.99 11.70 -24.98
N VAL A 149 -0.18 11.23 -24.56
CA VAL A 149 -0.50 10.85 -23.19
C VAL A 149 -0.23 9.36 -23.08
N ARG A 150 0.81 8.95 -22.34
CA ARG A 150 1.21 7.54 -22.26
C ARG A 150 0.90 6.96 -20.89
N ASN A 151 0.23 5.82 -20.84
CA ASN A 151 0.04 5.11 -19.57
C ASN A 151 1.24 4.23 -19.26
N ILE A 152 2.07 4.68 -18.32
CA ILE A 152 3.23 3.94 -17.77
C ILE A 152 2.88 3.20 -16.47
N GLY A 153 1.62 3.27 -16.03
CA GLY A 153 1.11 2.55 -14.88
C GLY A 153 0.80 1.08 -15.17
N LYS A 154 0.19 0.41 -14.18
CA LYS A 154 -0.24 -1.00 -14.26
C LYS A 154 -1.75 -1.16 -14.21
N ARG A 155 -2.49 -0.07 -14.45
CA ARG A 155 -3.94 -0.07 -14.51
C ARG A 155 -4.37 0.80 -15.69
N GLU A 156 -5.37 0.34 -16.43
CA GLU A 156 -6.08 1.15 -17.41
C GLU A 156 -6.69 2.39 -16.75
N THR A 157 -6.87 3.47 -17.51
CA THR A 157 -7.49 4.69 -16.99
C THR A 157 -8.18 5.49 -18.07
N THR A 158 -9.14 6.29 -17.65
CA THR A 158 -9.60 7.43 -18.44
C THR A 158 -8.92 8.71 -17.95
N PHE A 159 -8.82 9.69 -18.83
CA PHE A 159 -8.34 11.03 -18.49
C PHE A 159 -9.22 12.10 -19.12
N ALA A 160 -9.20 13.29 -18.55
CA ALA A 160 -9.78 14.49 -19.14
C ALA A 160 -8.78 15.65 -19.11
N LEU A 161 -8.77 16.44 -20.17
CA LEU A 161 -7.93 17.62 -20.34
C LEU A 161 -8.81 18.86 -20.36
N GLN A 162 -8.39 19.88 -19.61
CA GLN A 162 -9.08 21.16 -19.55
C GLN A 162 -8.08 22.30 -19.71
N THR A 163 -8.41 23.26 -20.57
CA THR A 163 -7.68 24.52 -20.70
C THR A 163 -8.66 25.65 -21.03
N LYS A 164 -8.16 26.89 -21.17
CA LYS A 164 -8.97 28.06 -21.51
C LYS A 164 -8.43 28.75 -22.75
N LYS A 165 -9.32 29.51 -23.40
CA LYS A 165 -8.95 30.40 -24.51
C LYS A 165 -7.79 31.30 -24.09
N PRO A 166 -6.80 31.54 -24.95
CA PRO A 166 -6.75 31.23 -26.39
C PRO A 166 -6.30 29.80 -26.76
N PHE A 167 -6.14 28.90 -25.79
CA PHE A 167 -5.77 27.52 -26.01
C PHE A 167 -7.01 26.60 -26.08
N PHE A 168 -6.88 25.52 -26.84
CA PHE A 168 -7.88 24.48 -27.02
C PHE A 168 -7.17 23.12 -27.04
N VAL A 169 -7.89 22.05 -26.70
CA VAL A 169 -7.35 20.69 -26.71
C VAL A 169 -8.39 19.72 -27.27
N GLU A 170 -7.97 18.85 -28.17
CA GLU A 170 -8.83 17.84 -28.79
C GLU A 170 -8.06 16.51 -28.96
N PRO A 171 -8.64 15.37 -28.52
CA PRO A 171 -9.88 15.28 -27.75
C PRO A 171 -9.70 15.70 -26.28
N ILE A 172 -10.79 16.16 -25.65
CA ILE A 172 -10.81 16.57 -24.24
C ILE A 172 -10.76 15.41 -23.26
N SER A 173 -11.00 14.18 -23.71
CA SER A 173 -10.91 12.98 -22.88
C SER A 173 -10.52 11.78 -23.72
N GLY A 174 -10.01 10.76 -23.05
CA GLY A 174 -9.59 9.53 -23.69
C GLY A 174 -9.47 8.38 -22.68
N TYR A 175 -9.42 7.17 -23.21
CA TYR A 175 -9.12 5.96 -22.46
C TYR A 175 -7.75 5.45 -22.91
N VAL A 176 -6.90 5.06 -21.95
CA VAL A 176 -5.54 4.59 -22.21
C VAL A 176 -5.30 3.29 -21.46
N ASP A 177 -5.10 2.23 -22.23
CA ASP A 177 -4.75 0.91 -21.71
C ASP A 177 -3.29 0.88 -21.19
N ILE A 178 -2.92 -0.18 -20.48
CA ILE A 178 -1.61 -0.35 -19.86
C ILE A 178 -0.52 -0.38 -20.93
N GLY A 179 0.45 0.52 -20.83
CA GLY A 179 1.58 0.62 -21.75
C GLY A 179 1.27 1.36 -23.07
N GLU A 180 0.00 1.65 -23.34
CA GLU A 180 -0.46 2.32 -24.56
C GLU A 180 -0.30 3.84 -24.48
N SER A 181 -0.41 4.48 -25.65
CA SER A 181 -0.33 5.94 -25.79
C SER A 181 -1.54 6.48 -26.52
N PHE A 182 -2.02 7.63 -26.09
CA PHE A 182 -3.15 8.32 -26.66
C PHE A 182 -2.72 9.69 -27.19
N GLN A 183 -3.09 9.98 -28.45
CA GLN A 183 -2.67 11.22 -29.11
C GLN A 183 -3.65 12.36 -28.81
N VAL A 184 -3.14 13.49 -28.33
CA VAL A 184 -3.91 14.72 -28.09
C VAL A 184 -3.30 15.88 -28.85
N THR A 185 -4.14 16.77 -29.37
CA THR A 185 -3.69 17.97 -30.08
C THR A 185 -4.09 19.20 -29.30
N VAL A 186 -3.10 20.01 -28.94
CA VAL A 186 -3.31 21.32 -28.32
C VAL A 186 -3.20 22.37 -29.41
N GLU A 187 -4.20 23.23 -29.50
CA GLU A 187 -4.27 24.34 -30.43
C GLU A 187 -4.17 25.67 -29.70
N PHE A 188 -3.49 26.63 -30.31
CA PHE A 188 -3.35 28.00 -29.82
C PHE A 188 -3.81 28.98 -30.90
N ILE A 189 -4.76 29.86 -30.54
CA ILE A 189 -5.35 30.85 -31.46
C ILE A 189 -5.33 32.24 -30.80
N PRO A 190 -4.18 32.95 -30.81
CA PRO A 190 -4.04 34.25 -30.17
C PRO A 190 -4.87 35.32 -30.89
N GLN A 191 -5.64 36.11 -30.13
CA GLN A 191 -6.43 37.23 -30.66
C GLN A 191 -5.70 38.58 -30.60
N ARG A 192 -4.64 38.67 -29.80
CA ARG A 192 -3.88 39.89 -29.53
C ARG A 192 -2.38 39.55 -29.50
N ILE A 193 -1.56 40.55 -29.84
CA ILE A 193 -0.10 40.48 -29.74
C ILE A 193 0.30 40.43 -28.27
N GLY A 194 1.32 39.65 -27.93
CA GLY A 194 1.87 39.51 -26.59
C GLY A 194 2.13 38.05 -26.24
N ASP A 195 2.72 37.83 -25.06
CA ASP A 195 2.91 36.50 -24.50
C ASP A 195 1.60 36.01 -23.87
N HIS A 196 1.27 34.73 -24.09
CA HIS A 196 0.07 34.09 -23.55
C HIS A 196 0.50 32.85 -22.76
N PHE A 197 -0.06 32.70 -21.57
CA PHE A 197 0.16 31.57 -20.69
C PHE A 197 -1.19 31.14 -20.12
N GLU A 198 -1.44 29.83 -20.10
CA GLU A 198 -2.61 29.25 -19.44
C GLU A 198 -2.27 27.82 -19.02
N ASP A 199 -2.97 27.34 -18.00
CA ASP A 199 -2.80 25.98 -17.51
C ASP A 199 -3.53 24.98 -18.43
N LEU A 200 -2.91 23.81 -18.59
CA LEU A 200 -3.54 22.61 -19.14
C LEU A 200 -3.65 21.60 -18.01
N ILE A 201 -4.87 21.39 -17.51
CA ILE A 201 -5.14 20.54 -16.36
C ILE A 201 -5.49 19.14 -16.86
N LEU A 202 -4.75 18.13 -16.38
CA LEU A 202 -5.03 16.73 -16.62
C LEU A 202 -5.72 16.13 -15.40
N HIS A 203 -6.94 15.67 -15.58
CA HIS A 203 -7.73 14.96 -14.58
C HIS A 203 -7.62 13.45 -14.82
N LEU A 204 -7.18 12.72 -13.80
CA LEU A 204 -7.15 11.27 -13.79
C LEU A 204 -8.37 10.73 -13.06
N ASP A 205 -9.09 9.79 -13.69
CA ASP A 205 -10.08 9.01 -12.97
C ASP A 205 -9.36 7.94 -12.15
N THR A 206 -9.37 8.11 -10.82
CA THR A 206 -8.60 7.24 -9.93
C THR A 206 -9.39 6.06 -9.39
N GLY A 207 -10.68 5.92 -9.73
CA GLY A 207 -11.54 4.82 -9.29
C GLY A 207 -11.79 4.80 -7.78
#